data_AF-A0A0C3I1J2-F1
#
_entry.id   AF-A0A0C3I1J2-F1
#
_cell.length_a   1.000
_cell.length_b   1.000
_cell.length_c   1.000
_cell.angle_alpha   90.00
_cell.angle_beta   90.00
_cell.angle_gamma   90.00
#
_symmetry.space_group_name_H-M   'P 1'
#
loop_
_entity.id
_entity.type
_entity.pdbx_description
1 polymer ?
#
loop_
_entity_poly.entity_id
_entity_poly.type
_entity_poly.pdbx_seq_one_letter_code
_entity_poly.pdbx_strand_id
1 'polypeptide(L)'
;MAMPQQGPTTKAISGIFYLKQNILGDKLKPQFDTPSGLPATYLNFTTNELAHAQFVNPLNNVTYNSTNTEIAGTIILDFRRLSDLTGDESFRLLSPGWLINPPPIYPGLVGSELDIETGNYLTIDFGWNGGIDSFFEYLIKMYYYNSIDITGNTCKDFCATAAQSIVKHIALHPHGHPELTFISQGDVAGNLEWQMDDYSCFAGGNLLLGGTLLDLPEIRDLGLAVPDTCHLLCNNTASGLGPLSWTWYNRSNQAYDPSNDNDDYRKEGAEFGYFSINGYYTSFLETIESIFYSCRITGGHRWLEYN
;
A
#
# COMPACT_ATOMS: atom_id res chain seq x y z
N MET A 1 -28.58 22.59 18.23
CA MET A 1 -28.16 21.41 19.03
C MET A 1 -26.84 21.75 19.67
N ALA A 2 -26.80 21.83 21.01
CA ALA A 2 -25.57 22.01 21.74
C ALA A 2 -24.76 20.70 21.70
N MET A 3 -23.46 20.78 21.39
CA MET A 3 -22.57 19.63 21.54
C MET A 3 -22.63 19.14 23.00
N PRO A 4 -22.69 17.82 23.25
CA PRO A 4 -22.66 17.31 24.61
C PRO A 4 -21.36 17.78 25.28
N GLN A 5 -21.46 18.46 26.42
CA GLN A 5 -20.28 18.75 27.23
C GLN A 5 -19.68 17.42 27.68
N GLN A 6 -18.47 17.12 27.22
CA GLN A 6 -17.72 15.94 27.64
C GLN A 6 -17.44 16.01 29.14
N GLY A 7 -17.82 14.95 29.87
CA GLY A 7 -17.64 14.87 31.32
C GLY A 7 -16.16 14.84 31.74
N PRO A 8 -15.86 15.09 33.03
CA PRO A 8 -14.48 15.16 33.55
C PRO A 8 -13.64 13.92 33.24
N THR A 9 -14.25 12.73 33.26
CA THR A 9 -13.61 11.45 32.95
C THR A 9 -13.21 11.33 31.49
N THR A 10 -14.05 11.83 30.56
CA THR A 10 -13.75 11.85 29.12
C THR A 10 -12.58 12.80 28.81
N LYS A 11 -12.50 13.96 29.49
CA LYS A 11 -11.35 14.86 29.40
C LYS A 11 -10.06 14.25 29.95
N ALA A 12 -10.13 13.55 31.08
CA ALA A 12 -8.97 12.89 31.68
C ALA A 12 -8.45 11.73 30.80
N ILE A 13 -9.33 10.91 30.25
CA ILE A 13 -8.97 9.82 29.31
C ILE A 13 -8.38 10.42 28.02
N SER A 14 -8.97 11.48 27.48
CA SER A 14 -8.42 12.21 26.32
C SER A 14 -7.02 12.77 26.60
N GLY A 15 -6.76 13.25 27.82
CA GLY A 15 -5.45 13.73 28.25
C GLY A 15 -4.40 12.61 28.33
N ILE A 16 -4.79 11.40 28.74
CA ILE A 16 -3.88 10.25 28.79
C ILE A 16 -3.46 9.80 27.39
N PHE A 17 -4.40 9.72 26.44
CA PHE A 17 -4.05 9.36 25.06
C PHE A 17 -3.14 10.41 24.43
N TYR A 18 -3.44 11.70 24.64
CA TYR A 18 -2.61 12.80 24.20
C TYR A 18 -1.18 12.75 24.79
N LEU A 19 -1.05 12.42 26.08
CA LEU A 19 0.27 12.27 26.69
C LEU A 19 1.03 11.07 26.10
N LYS A 20 0.36 9.93 25.94
CA LYS A 20 0.98 8.69 25.46
C LYS A 20 1.42 8.79 24.00
N GLN A 21 0.64 9.42 23.12
CA GLN A 21 1.04 9.62 21.72
C GLN A 21 2.29 10.50 21.62
N ASN A 22 2.43 11.53 22.46
CA ASN A 22 3.61 12.40 22.45
C ASN A 22 4.85 11.64 22.90
N ILE A 23 4.75 10.88 24.00
CA ILE A 23 5.85 10.03 24.51
C ILE A 23 6.29 9.02 23.44
N LEU A 24 5.33 8.37 22.78
CA LEU A 24 5.65 7.40 21.73
C LEU A 24 6.30 8.08 20.53
N GLY A 25 5.75 9.21 20.07
CA GLY A 25 6.34 9.99 18.98
C GLY A 25 7.78 10.38 19.30
N ASP A 26 8.04 10.94 20.48
CA ASP A 26 9.39 11.34 20.90
C ASP A 26 10.35 10.15 20.94
N LYS A 27 9.85 8.96 21.31
CA LYS A 27 10.61 7.71 21.30
C LYS A 27 10.91 7.18 19.90
N LEU A 28 10.11 7.54 18.90
CA LEU A 28 10.31 7.16 17.51
C LEU A 28 11.23 8.12 16.75
N LYS A 29 11.34 9.40 17.16
CA LYS A 29 12.20 10.40 16.49
C LYS A 29 13.62 9.91 16.16
N PRO A 30 14.35 9.17 17.03
CA PRO A 30 15.69 8.70 16.71
C PRO A 30 15.77 7.83 15.46
N GLN A 31 14.68 7.18 15.05
CA GLN A 31 14.61 6.34 13.85
C GLN A 31 15.08 7.06 12.58
N PHE A 32 14.90 8.38 12.54
CA PHE A 32 15.26 9.24 11.41
C PHE A 32 16.69 9.79 11.48
N ASP A 33 17.47 9.43 12.50
CA ASP A 33 18.89 9.83 12.64
C ASP A 33 19.80 8.98 11.75
N THR A 34 19.44 8.90 10.47
CA THR A 34 20.20 8.25 9.40
C THR A 34 20.82 9.33 8.50
N PRO A 35 21.91 9.04 7.76
CA PRO A 35 22.51 10.06 6.90
C PRO A 35 21.58 10.60 5.81
N SER A 36 20.61 9.80 5.34
CA SER A 36 19.60 10.23 4.37
C SER A 36 18.38 10.92 4.99
N GLY A 37 18.15 10.74 6.29
CA GLY A 37 16.91 11.12 6.97
C GLY A 37 15.73 10.18 6.73
N LEU A 38 15.93 9.06 6.01
CA LEU A 38 14.95 7.97 5.95
C LEU A 38 14.89 7.25 7.31
N PRO A 39 13.73 6.74 7.72
CA PRO A 39 13.64 5.97 8.95
C PRO A 39 14.39 4.64 8.82
N ALA A 40 15.24 4.31 9.80
CA ALA A 40 15.74 2.96 9.95
C ALA A 40 14.60 2.00 10.31
N THR A 41 14.63 0.76 9.81
CA THR A 41 13.54 -0.21 10.07
C THR A 41 13.38 -0.57 11.55
N TYR A 42 14.47 -0.59 12.32
CA TYR A 42 14.45 -1.03 13.72
C TYR A 42 15.12 -0.01 14.65
N LEU A 43 14.46 0.28 15.76
CA LEU A 43 14.93 1.19 16.82
C LEU A 43 14.83 0.52 18.19
N ASN A 44 15.91 0.52 18.97
CA ASN A 44 15.90 0.05 20.35
C ASN A 44 15.45 1.17 21.30
N PHE A 45 14.25 1.09 21.88
CA PHE A 45 13.73 2.14 22.78
C PHE A 45 14.47 2.30 24.12
N THR A 46 15.32 1.32 24.48
CA THR A 46 16.13 1.37 25.71
C THR A 46 17.41 2.15 25.48
N THR A 47 18.12 1.88 24.38
CA THR A 47 19.41 2.52 24.06
C THR A 47 19.27 3.71 23.11
N ASN A 48 18.12 3.85 22.45
CA ASN A 48 17.87 4.72 21.29
C ASN A 48 18.82 4.45 20.10
N GLU A 49 19.39 3.25 20.03
CA GLU A 49 20.27 2.86 18.92
C GLU A 49 19.47 2.27 17.76
N LEU A 50 19.88 2.64 16.55
CA LEU A 50 19.37 2.07 15.32
C LEU A 50 19.92 0.66 15.12
N ALA A 51 19.07 -0.26 14.69
CA ALA A 51 19.50 -1.59 14.25
C ALA A 51 19.38 -1.68 12.72
N HIS A 52 20.41 -2.23 12.10
CA HIS A 52 20.48 -2.42 10.65
C HIS A 52 19.44 -3.46 10.20
N ALA A 53 18.64 -3.12 9.20
CA ALA A 53 17.96 -4.09 8.37
C ALA A 53 18.84 -4.35 7.14
N GLN A 54 18.97 -5.63 6.76
CA GLN A 54 19.84 -6.02 5.65
C GLN A 54 19.00 -6.42 4.46
N PHE A 55 19.17 -5.71 3.34
CA PHE A 55 18.71 -6.14 2.03
C PHE A 55 19.91 -6.56 1.18
N VAL A 56 19.87 -7.78 0.65
CA VAL A 56 20.85 -8.25 -0.33
C VAL A 56 20.25 -8.08 -1.71
N ASN A 57 20.76 -7.12 -2.48
CA ASN A 57 20.24 -6.86 -3.82
C ASN A 57 20.65 -8.01 -4.76
N PRO A 58 19.70 -8.76 -5.34
CA PRO A 58 20.02 -9.93 -6.16
C PRO A 58 20.65 -9.56 -7.52
N LEU A 59 20.55 -8.31 -7.96
CA LEU A 59 21.09 -7.86 -9.25
C LEU A 59 22.60 -7.56 -9.20
N ASN A 60 23.11 -7.21 -8.02
CA ASN A 60 24.52 -6.83 -7.83
C ASN A 60 25.21 -7.57 -6.68
N ASN A 61 24.48 -8.37 -5.91
CA ASN A 61 24.93 -9.14 -4.76
C ASN A 61 25.60 -8.28 -3.65
N VAL A 62 25.16 -7.03 -3.51
CA VAL A 62 25.58 -6.10 -2.46
C VAL A 62 24.56 -6.11 -1.33
N THR A 63 25.05 -6.11 -0.09
CA THR A 63 24.21 -5.94 1.11
C THR A 63 24.15 -4.46 1.49
N TYR A 64 22.92 -3.95 1.63
CA TYR A 64 22.64 -2.58 2.02
C TYR A 64 22.00 -2.54 3.41
N ASN A 65 22.20 -1.43 4.10
CA ASN A 65 21.41 -1.06 5.27
C ASN A 65 20.11 -0.43 4.76
N SER A 66 19.01 -1.17 4.76
CA SER A 66 17.80 -0.77 4.03
C SER A 66 16.61 -0.44 4.92
N THR A 67 15.68 0.29 4.32
CA THR A 67 14.28 0.34 4.71
C THR A 67 13.43 0.11 3.46
N ASN A 68 12.12 -0.07 3.61
CA ASN A 68 11.23 -0.19 2.46
C ASN A 68 10.34 1.05 2.29
N THR A 69 9.73 1.18 1.13
CA THR A 69 8.87 2.32 0.75
C THR A 69 7.68 2.46 1.70
N GLU A 70 7.05 1.35 2.09
CA GLU A 70 5.99 1.31 3.10
C GLU A 70 6.45 1.98 4.42
N ILE A 71 7.55 1.53 5.02
CA ILE A 71 8.03 2.05 6.30
C ILE A 71 8.42 3.53 6.19
N ALA A 72 9.06 3.92 5.08
CA ALA A 72 9.44 5.30 4.84
C ALA A 72 8.24 6.23 4.59
N GLY A 73 7.19 5.72 3.94
CA GLY A 73 6.03 6.47 3.48
C GLY A 73 4.90 6.57 4.51
N THR A 74 4.69 5.52 5.30
CA THR A 74 3.51 5.32 6.15
C THR A 74 3.73 5.92 7.55
N ILE A 75 4.18 7.17 7.57
CA ILE A 75 4.40 7.94 8.81
C ILE A 75 3.96 9.40 8.69
N ILE A 76 3.89 9.91 7.45
CA ILE A 76 3.63 11.32 7.17
C ILE A 76 2.32 11.82 7.77
N LEU A 77 1.27 11.01 7.72
CA LEU A 77 -0.05 11.37 8.23
C LEU A 77 -0.06 11.45 9.76
N ASP A 78 0.49 10.44 10.43
CA ASP A 78 0.51 10.38 11.89
C ASP A 78 1.38 11.48 12.49
N PHE A 79 2.57 11.70 11.93
CA PHE A 79 3.48 12.73 12.42
C PHE A 79 2.96 14.13 12.13
N ARG A 80 2.33 14.34 10.95
CA ARG A 80 1.63 15.60 10.68
C ARG A 80 0.51 15.83 11.68
N ARG A 81 -0.30 14.81 11.94
CA ARG A 81 -1.39 14.90 12.92
C ARG A 81 -0.87 15.18 14.32
N LEU A 82 0.24 14.57 14.71
CA LEU A 82 0.86 14.77 16.01
C LEU A 82 1.38 16.21 16.16
N SER A 83 2.03 16.78 15.15
CA SER A 83 2.40 18.20 15.14
C SER A 83 1.17 19.11 15.26
N ASP A 84 0.10 18.85 14.51
CA ASP A 84 -1.11 19.68 14.55
C ASP A 84 -1.79 19.66 15.94
N LEU A 85 -1.74 18.51 16.62
CA LEU A 85 -2.30 18.35 17.96
C LEU A 85 -1.43 18.97 19.05
N THR A 86 -0.12 18.94 18.90
CA THR A 86 0.83 19.30 19.96
C THR A 86 1.44 20.69 19.83
N GLY A 87 1.48 21.21 18.60
CA GLY A 87 2.28 22.38 18.24
C GLY A 87 3.79 22.11 18.14
N ASP A 88 4.25 20.87 18.35
CA ASP A 88 5.65 20.48 18.12
C ASP A 88 5.87 20.19 16.63
N GLU A 89 6.47 21.14 15.94
CA GLU A 89 6.79 21.05 14.51
C GLU A 89 7.85 20.00 14.17
N SER A 90 8.60 19.49 15.14
CA SER A 90 9.64 18.51 14.86
C SER A 90 9.09 17.20 14.29
N PHE A 91 7.87 16.77 14.63
CA PHE A 91 7.26 15.60 13.98
C PHE A 91 7.01 15.84 12.49
N ARG A 92 6.44 17.00 12.12
CA ARG A 92 6.18 17.39 10.74
C ARG A 92 7.47 17.52 9.93
N LEU A 93 8.57 17.96 10.54
CA LEU A 93 9.88 18.09 9.87
C LEU A 93 10.60 16.74 9.70
N LEU A 94 10.35 15.78 10.60
CA LEU A 94 10.91 14.43 10.52
C LEU A 94 10.16 13.53 9.55
N SER A 95 8.88 13.82 9.30
CA SER A 95 8.18 13.23 8.16
C SER A 95 8.96 13.60 6.89
N PRO A 96 9.67 12.66 6.26
CA PRO A 96 10.60 13.00 5.20
C PRO A 96 9.82 13.68 4.07
N GLY A 97 10.25 14.86 3.67
CA GLY A 97 9.62 15.66 2.60
C GLY A 97 9.82 15.09 1.19
N TRP A 98 9.91 13.77 1.06
CA TRP A 98 10.28 13.10 -0.17
C TRP A 98 9.08 12.43 -0.83
N LEU A 99 8.76 12.88 -2.04
CA LEU A 99 8.48 11.93 -3.11
C LEU A 99 9.86 11.39 -3.51
N ILE A 100 10.28 10.28 -2.91
CA ILE A 100 11.57 9.68 -3.22
C ILE A 100 11.53 9.33 -4.71
N ASN A 101 12.43 9.92 -5.49
CA ASN A 101 12.36 9.89 -6.95
C ASN A 101 13.56 9.11 -7.50
N PRO A 102 13.44 7.80 -7.74
CA PRO A 102 14.22 7.16 -8.79
C PRO A 102 13.55 7.48 -10.14
N PRO A 103 14.22 7.33 -11.29
CA PRO A 103 13.49 7.26 -12.54
C PRO A 103 12.63 5.98 -12.51
N PRO A 104 11.29 6.10 -12.49
CA PRO A 104 10.47 4.92 -12.40
C PRO A 104 10.34 4.26 -13.76
N ILE A 105 10.11 2.94 -13.80
CA ILE A 105 9.76 2.24 -15.05
C ILE A 105 8.47 2.80 -15.63
N TYR A 106 7.50 3.09 -14.76
CA TYR A 106 6.25 3.75 -15.09
C TYR A 106 6.08 5.00 -14.21
N PRO A 107 5.66 6.15 -14.76
CA PRO A 107 5.53 7.39 -14.00
C PRO A 107 4.79 7.22 -12.66
N GLY A 108 5.37 7.65 -11.55
CA GLY A 108 4.75 7.59 -10.22
C GLY A 108 4.73 6.22 -9.55
N LEU A 109 5.16 5.13 -10.21
CA LEU A 109 5.41 3.86 -9.52
C LEU A 109 6.83 3.82 -8.97
N VAL A 110 7.03 3.21 -7.81
CA VAL A 110 8.33 3.21 -7.11
C VAL A 110 8.72 1.80 -6.71
N GLY A 111 10.02 1.60 -6.46
CA GLY A 111 10.54 0.34 -5.93
C GLY A 111 10.12 0.10 -4.48
N SER A 112 10.43 -1.10 -3.99
CA SER A 112 10.21 -1.46 -2.59
C SER A 112 11.36 -1.06 -1.67
N GLU A 113 12.62 -1.20 -2.09
CA GLU A 113 13.77 -1.09 -1.17
C GLU A 113 14.55 0.22 -1.32
N LEU A 114 14.97 0.79 -0.20
CA LEU A 114 15.67 2.06 -0.07
C LEU A 114 16.92 1.91 0.78
N ASP A 115 18.01 2.55 0.37
CA ASP A 115 19.22 2.67 1.16
C ASP A 115 19.07 3.81 2.19
N ILE A 116 19.14 3.50 3.49
CA ILE A 116 19.01 4.55 4.52
C ILE A 116 20.27 5.42 4.65
N GLU A 117 21.39 5.00 4.07
CA GLU A 117 22.61 5.80 4.04
C GLU A 117 22.54 6.88 2.95
N THR A 118 22.05 6.52 1.75
CA THR A 118 22.08 7.42 0.59
C THR A 118 20.72 8.00 0.19
N GLY A 119 19.61 7.40 0.63
CA GLY A 119 18.25 7.76 0.25
C GLY A 119 17.83 7.24 -1.13
N ASN A 120 18.69 6.47 -1.80
CA ASN A 120 18.41 5.96 -3.14
C ASN A 120 17.59 4.67 -3.09
N TYR A 121 16.76 4.47 -4.11
CA TYR A 121 16.16 3.17 -4.36
C TYR A 121 17.22 2.12 -4.74
N LEU A 122 17.03 0.93 -4.19
CA LEU A 122 17.87 -0.24 -4.41
C LEU A 122 17.28 -1.17 -5.46
N THR A 123 15.97 -1.10 -5.67
CA THR A 123 15.22 -1.93 -6.61
C THR A 123 14.40 -1.06 -7.55
N ILE A 124 14.04 -1.62 -8.71
CA ILE A 124 13.17 -0.98 -9.71
C ILE A 124 11.90 -1.79 -9.95
N ASP A 125 11.56 -2.65 -8.98
CA ASP A 125 10.24 -3.25 -8.89
C ASP A 125 9.16 -2.16 -8.79
N PHE A 126 7.91 -2.59 -8.90
CA PHE A 126 6.76 -1.71 -8.84
C PHE A 126 5.53 -2.53 -8.50
N GLY A 127 4.49 -1.88 -8.02
CA GLY A 127 3.26 -2.55 -7.64
C GLY A 127 2.68 -1.89 -6.41
N TRP A 128 1.59 -2.48 -5.93
CA TRP A 128 0.92 -2.10 -4.68
C TRP A 128 0.96 -3.26 -3.68
N ASN A 129 1.95 -4.13 -3.84
CA ASN A 129 2.25 -5.26 -2.98
C ASN A 129 2.91 -4.83 -1.66
N GLY A 130 3.07 -5.81 -0.76
CA GLY A 130 3.73 -5.60 0.53
C GLY A 130 5.11 -4.94 0.37
N GLY A 131 5.42 -3.98 1.24
CA GLY A 131 6.63 -3.15 1.17
C GLY A 131 6.49 -1.86 0.35
N ILE A 132 5.37 -1.66 -0.35
CA ILE A 132 5.05 -0.44 -1.13
C ILE A 132 3.63 0.08 -0.82
N ASP A 133 2.67 -0.82 -0.66
CA ASP A 133 1.24 -0.58 -0.41
C ASP A 133 0.88 0.76 0.28
N SER A 134 1.14 0.88 1.57
CA SER A 134 0.63 1.94 2.43
C SER A 134 1.30 3.29 2.21
N PHE A 135 2.44 3.34 1.50
CA PHE A 135 2.95 4.59 0.96
C PHE A 135 1.93 5.21 0.00
N PHE A 136 1.40 4.44 -0.97
CA PHE A 136 0.38 4.94 -1.89
C PHE A 136 -0.95 5.24 -1.19
N GLU A 137 -1.29 4.47 -0.16
CA GLU A 137 -2.45 4.73 0.70
C GLU A 137 -2.37 6.12 1.35
N TYR A 138 -1.20 6.44 1.93
CA TYR A 138 -1.02 7.67 2.68
C TYR A 138 -1.00 8.90 1.78
N LEU A 139 -0.59 8.79 0.52
CA LEU A 139 -0.56 9.95 -0.39
C LEU A 139 -1.94 10.61 -0.56
N ILE A 140 -2.96 9.83 -0.92
CA ILE A 140 -4.31 10.40 -1.10
C ILE A 140 -4.95 10.77 0.23
N LYS A 141 -4.69 9.98 1.29
CA LYS A 141 -5.20 10.28 2.64
C LYS A 141 -4.58 11.56 3.22
N MET A 142 -3.33 11.87 2.88
CA MET A 142 -2.69 13.15 3.20
C MET A 142 -3.35 14.33 2.50
N TYR A 143 -3.69 14.18 1.22
CA TYR A 143 -4.47 15.20 0.51
C TYR A 143 -5.86 15.40 1.13
N TYR A 144 -6.54 14.30 1.48
CA TYR A 144 -7.82 14.37 2.17
C TYR A 144 -7.72 15.03 3.55
N TYR A 145 -6.63 14.78 4.28
CA TYR A 145 -6.38 15.38 5.59
C TYR A 145 -6.20 16.90 5.52
N ASN A 146 -5.44 17.40 4.54
CA ASN A 146 -5.28 18.84 4.33
C ASN A 146 -4.99 19.19 2.87
N SER A 147 -6.03 19.54 2.13
CA SER A 147 -5.97 19.83 0.68
C SER A 147 -5.39 21.21 0.32
N ILE A 148 -5.22 22.10 1.30
CA ILE A 148 -4.70 23.46 1.08
C ILE A 148 -3.18 23.49 1.26
N ASP A 149 -2.64 22.53 2.02
CA ASP A 149 -1.21 22.43 2.27
C ASP A 149 -0.43 21.98 1.02
N ILE A 150 0.81 22.46 0.90
CA ILE A 150 1.69 22.11 -0.22
C ILE A 150 1.98 20.60 -0.25
N THR A 151 2.19 19.98 0.92
CA THR A 151 2.46 18.54 1.00
C THR A 151 1.24 17.74 0.54
N GLY A 152 0.04 18.12 0.96
CA GLY A 152 -1.20 17.48 0.51
C GLY A 152 -1.35 17.53 -1.02
N ASN A 153 -1.05 18.67 -1.65
CA ASN A 153 -1.11 18.78 -3.11
C ASN A 153 -0.01 17.97 -3.83
N THR A 154 1.20 17.96 -3.30
CA THR A 154 2.29 17.12 -3.81
C THR A 154 1.93 15.64 -3.76
N CYS A 155 1.37 15.17 -2.63
CA CYS A 155 0.91 13.79 -2.48
C CYS A 155 -0.24 13.46 -3.45
N LYS A 156 -1.19 14.39 -3.64
CA LYS A 156 -2.28 14.25 -4.61
C LYS A 156 -1.75 14.06 -6.03
N ASP A 157 -0.85 14.91 -6.48
CA ASP A 157 -0.32 14.88 -7.85
C ASP A 157 0.48 13.58 -8.10
N PHE A 158 1.23 13.12 -7.11
CA PHE A 158 1.95 11.84 -7.20
C PHE A 158 0.98 10.65 -7.22
N CYS A 159 -0.01 10.63 -6.32
CA CYS A 159 -1.02 9.56 -6.27
C CYS A 159 -1.79 9.47 -7.60
N ALA A 160 -2.20 10.61 -8.17
CA ALA A 160 -2.87 10.65 -9.46
C ALA A 160 -1.98 10.09 -10.59
N THR A 161 -0.70 10.47 -10.61
CA THR A 161 0.27 9.95 -11.59
C THR A 161 0.46 8.43 -11.45
N ALA A 162 0.63 7.95 -10.22
CA ALA A 162 0.77 6.53 -9.93
C ALA A 162 -0.48 5.74 -10.34
N ALA A 163 -1.67 6.19 -9.95
CA ALA A 163 -2.93 5.55 -10.29
C ALA A 163 -3.19 5.50 -11.80
N GLN A 164 -2.84 6.55 -12.54
CA GLN A 164 -2.89 6.54 -14.00
C GLN A 164 -1.93 5.51 -14.61
N SER A 165 -0.72 5.38 -14.05
CA SER A 165 0.22 4.35 -14.48
C SER A 165 -0.29 2.94 -14.17
N ILE A 166 -0.98 2.73 -13.04
CA ILE A 166 -1.62 1.44 -12.72
C ILE A 166 -2.61 1.07 -13.80
N VAL A 167 -3.60 1.95 -14.04
CA VAL A 167 -4.65 1.75 -15.05
C VAL A 167 -4.05 1.42 -16.41
N LYS A 168 -2.95 2.08 -16.79
CA LYS A 168 -2.34 1.94 -18.11
C LYS A 168 -1.44 0.71 -18.26
N HIS A 169 -0.72 0.32 -17.21
CA HIS A 169 0.42 -0.59 -17.34
C HIS A 169 0.27 -1.89 -16.57
N ILE A 170 -0.40 -1.89 -15.41
CA ILE A 170 -0.39 -3.04 -14.48
C ILE A 170 -1.77 -3.47 -13.98
N ALA A 171 -2.85 -2.75 -14.30
CA ALA A 171 -4.21 -3.25 -14.20
C ALA A 171 -4.49 -4.21 -15.38
N LEU A 172 -4.42 -5.52 -15.12
CA LEU A 172 -4.39 -6.55 -16.16
C LEU A 172 -5.47 -7.61 -15.95
N HIS A 173 -5.87 -8.21 -17.07
CA HIS A 173 -6.88 -9.26 -17.11
C HIS A 173 -6.23 -10.62 -17.36
N PRO A 174 -6.63 -11.66 -16.61
CA PRO A 174 -6.20 -13.02 -16.88
C PRO A 174 -6.68 -13.57 -18.21
N HIS A 175 -5.92 -14.52 -18.76
CA HIS A 175 -6.29 -15.19 -20.00
C HIS A 175 -7.68 -15.82 -19.90
N GLY A 176 -8.56 -15.53 -20.85
CA GLY A 176 -9.91 -16.10 -20.88
C GLY A 176 -10.93 -15.46 -19.92
N HIS A 177 -10.50 -14.51 -19.08
CA HIS A 177 -11.29 -13.94 -17.99
C HIS A 177 -11.25 -12.39 -18.00
N PRO A 178 -11.79 -11.74 -19.05
CA PRO A 178 -11.79 -10.27 -19.18
C PRO A 178 -12.62 -9.53 -18.12
N GLU A 179 -13.48 -10.24 -17.39
CA GLU A 179 -14.27 -9.73 -16.28
C GLU A 179 -13.45 -9.50 -15.00
N LEU A 180 -12.29 -10.16 -14.86
CA LEU A 180 -11.41 -10.03 -13.70
C LEU A 180 -10.33 -8.98 -13.96
N THR A 181 -10.00 -8.19 -12.95
CA THR A 181 -8.91 -7.20 -13.03
C THR A 181 -8.01 -7.31 -11.80
N PHE A 182 -6.76 -7.71 -12.03
CA PHE A 182 -5.72 -7.74 -11.02
C PHE A 182 -4.75 -6.57 -11.20
N ILE A 183 -4.10 -6.16 -10.11
CA ILE A 183 -2.98 -5.22 -10.17
C ILE A 183 -1.70 -6.05 -10.11
N SER A 184 -1.01 -6.14 -11.24
CA SER A 184 0.31 -6.76 -11.34
C SER A 184 1.35 -6.02 -10.52
N GLN A 185 2.38 -6.76 -10.14
CA GLN A 185 3.64 -6.23 -9.64
C GLN A 185 4.79 -6.45 -10.65
N GLY A 186 5.95 -5.88 -10.35
CA GLY A 186 7.20 -6.09 -11.06
C GLY A 186 8.22 -6.79 -10.18
N ASP A 187 9.10 -7.59 -10.77
CA ASP A 187 10.22 -8.16 -10.04
C ASP A 187 11.27 -7.07 -9.72
N VAL A 188 12.26 -7.41 -8.90
CA VAL A 188 13.39 -6.53 -8.52
C VAL A 188 14.15 -5.93 -9.71
N ALA A 189 14.11 -6.58 -10.88
CA ALA A 189 14.73 -6.15 -12.13
C ALA A 189 13.78 -5.33 -13.02
N GLY A 190 12.53 -5.14 -12.61
CA GLY A 190 11.53 -4.37 -13.34
C GLY A 190 10.73 -5.17 -14.37
N ASN A 191 10.81 -6.49 -14.36
CA ASN A 191 10.00 -7.32 -15.25
C ASN A 191 8.58 -7.43 -14.71
N LEU A 192 7.59 -7.23 -15.58
CA LEU A 192 6.18 -7.36 -15.22
C LEU A 192 5.85 -8.81 -14.83
N GLU A 193 5.47 -9.01 -13.57
CA GLU A 193 4.97 -10.27 -13.06
C GLU A 193 3.46 -10.31 -13.15
N TRP A 194 2.88 -11.44 -13.55
CA TRP A 194 1.43 -11.67 -13.56
C TRP A 194 1.01 -12.23 -12.21
N GLN A 195 1.30 -11.47 -11.14
CA GLN A 195 1.17 -11.87 -9.74
C GLN A 195 0.65 -10.71 -8.90
N MET A 196 -0.06 -11.04 -7.83
CA MET A 196 -0.60 -10.11 -6.83
C MET A 196 -0.65 -10.83 -5.47
N ASP A 197 -0.49 -10.07 -4.39
CA ASP A 197 -0.65 -10.55 -3.02
C ASP A 197 -1.92 -10.00 -2.37
N ASP A 198 -2.32 -10.59 -1.24
CA ASP A 198 -3.53 -10.20 -0.50
C ASP A 198 -3.42 -8.76 0.04
N TYR A 199 -2.20 -8.31 0.39
CA TYR A 199 -1.95 -6.92 0.78
C TYR A 199 -2.46 -5.96 -0.29
N SER A 200 -2.19 -6.24 -1.57
CA SER A 200 -2.62 -5.42 -2.70
C SER A 200 -4.14 -5.24 -2.82
N CYS A 201 -4.96 -6.06 -2.15
CA CYS A 201 -6.41 -5.92 -2.21
C CYS A 201 -6.92 -4.62 -1.57
N PHE A 202 -6.11 -3.89 -0.80
CA PHE A 202 -6.47 -2.57 -0.25
C PHE A 202 -6.61 -1.52 -1.37
N ALA A 203 -5.93 -1.79 -2.49
CA ALA A 203 -5.82 -0.88 -3.62
C ALA A 203 -7.20 -0.48 -4.15
N GLY A 204 -8.17 -1.40 -4.16
CA GLY A 204 -9.53 -1.11 -4.59
C GLY A 204 -10.16 0.06 -3.84
N GLY A 205 -10.17 0.01 -2.50
CA GLY A 205 -10.71 1.06 -1.65
C GLY A 205 -9.93 2.38 -1.79
N ASN A 206 -8.61 2.31 -1.88
CA ASN A 206 -7.77 3.50 -2.01
C ASN A 206 -7.90 4.19 -3.38
N LEU A 207 -7.94 3.42 -4.47
CA LEU A 207 -8.23 3.92 -5.82
C LEU A 207 -9.65 4.48 -5.90
N LEU A 208 -10.62 3.83 -5.27
CA LEU A 208 -11.99 4.32 -5.23
C LEU A 208 -12.11 5.66 -4.48
N LEU A 209 -11.42 5.78 -3.34
CA LEU A 209 -11.32 7.04 -2.59
C LEU A 209 -10.70 8.13 -3.45
N GLY A 210 -9.52 7.89 -4.04
CA GLY A 210 -8.81 8.86 -4.86
C GLY A 210 -9.55 9.26 -6.14
N GLY A 211 -10.03 8.27 -6.90
CA GLY A 211 -10.80 8.51 -8.12
C GLY A 211 -12.08 9.32 -7.86
N THR A 212 -12.71 9.12 -6.71
CA THR A 212 -13.88 9.91 -6.30
C THR A 212 -13.50 11.33 -5.85
N LEU A 213 -12.48 11.47 -5.00
CA LEU A 213 -12.03 12.78 -4.49
C LEU A 213 -11.50 13.70 -5.59
N LEU A 214 -10.91 13.13 -6.64
CA LEU A 214 -10.26 13.86 -7.72
C LEU A 214 -11.09 13.92 -9.01
N ASP A 215 -12.29 13.35 -9.03
CA ASP A 215 -13.16 13.23 -10.20
C ASP A 215 -12.46 12.57 -11.41
N LEU A 216 -11.78 11.45 -11.15
CA LEU A 216 -11.04 10.65 -12.14
C LEU A 216 -11.78 9.32 -12.38
N PRO A 217 -12.68 9.25 -13.39
CA PRO A 217 -13.59 8.12 -13.57
C PRO A 217 -12.86 6.81 -13.85
N GLU A 218 -11.78 6.80 -14.64
CA GLU A 218 -11.03 5.58 -14.95
C GLU A 218 -10.38 4.95 -13.72
N ILE A 219 -9.92 5.77 -12.77
CA ILE A 219 -9.35 5.30 -11.50
C ILE A 219 -10.46 4.82 -10.58
N ARG A 220 -11.59 5.54 -10.54
CA ARG A 220 -12.78 5.14 -9.77
C ARG A 220 -13.30 3.79 -10.24
N ASP A 221 -13.38 3.57 -11.54
CA ASP A 221 -13.89 2.34 -12.13
C ASP A 221 -12.94 1.16 -11.84
N LEU A 222 -11.62 1.37 -11.91
CA LEU A 222 -10.64 0.38 -11.44
C LEU A 222 -10.80 0.09 -9.94
N GLY A 223 -11.04 1.11 -9.12
CA GLY A 223 -11.32 0.98 -7.69
C GLY A 223 -12.57 0.16 -7.35
N LEU A 224 -13.50 0.00 -8.31
CA LEU A 224 -14.65 -0.91 -8.18
C LEU A 224 -14.37 -2.31 -8.71
N ALA A 225 -13.50 -2.45 -9.72
CA ALA A 225 -13.16 -3.74 -10.33
C ALA A 225 -12.23 -4.59 -9.45
N VAL A 226 -11.29 -3.96 -8.73
CA VAL A 226 -10.34 -4.67 -7.87
C VAL A 226 -11.02 -5.38 -6.68
N PRO A 227 -11.92 -4.73 -5.90
CA PRO A 227 -12.65 -5.40 -4.82
C PRO A 227 -13.51 -6.57 -5.31
N ASP A 228 -14.13 -6.44 -6.49
CA ASP A 228 -14.88 -7.53 -7.13
C ASP A 228 -13.97 -8.74 -7.36
N THR A 229 -12.79 -8.50 -7.91
CA THR A 229 -11.81 -9.57 -8.19
C THR A 229 -11.26 -10.18 -6.90
N CYS A 230 -10.89 -9.36 -5.91
CA CYS A 230 -10.40 -9.83 -4.61
C CYS A 230 -11.45 -10.64 -3.84
N HIS A 231 -12.73 -10.26 -3.90
CA HIS A 231 -13.80 -11.04 -3.29
C HIS A 231 -13.96 -12.42 -3.94
N LEU A 232 -13.82 -12.52 -5.27
CA LEU A 232 -13.90 -13.79 -5.99
C LEU A 232 -12.80 -14.78 -5.56
N LEU A 233 -11.62 -14.28 -5.18
CA LEU A 233 -10.55 -15.12 -4.63
C LEU A 233 -11.01 -15.86 -3.37
N CYS A 234 -11.73 -15.19 -2.47
CA CYS A 234 -12.27 -15.79 -1.27
C CYS A 234 -13.33 -16.85 -1.62
N ASN A 235 -14.25 -16.54 -2.55
CA ASN A 235 -15.38 -17.41 -2.85
C ASN A 235 -14.98 -18.69 -3.61
N ASN A 236 -13.83 -18.69 -4.29
CA ASN A 236 -13.36 -19.82 -5.09
C ASN A 236 -12.49 -20.81 -4.30
N THR A 237 -12.16 -20.54 -3.03
CA THR A 237 -11.44 -21.49 -2.17
C THR A 237 -12.38 -22.32 -1.31
N ALA A 238 -11.96 -23.54 -0.96
CA ALA A 238 -12.76 -24.44 -0.12
C ALA A 238 -13.07 -23.87 1.28
N SER A 239 -12.24 -22.94 1.78
CA SER A 239 -12.42 -22.27 3.07
C SER A 239 -13.30 -21.03 3.00
N GLY A 240 -13.54 -20.46 1.81
CA GLY A 240 -14.12 -19.13 1.68
C GLY A 240 -13.12 -17.99 2.00
N LEU A 241 -11.82 -18.28 2.06
CA LEU A 241 -10.77 -17.33 2.43
C LEU A 241 -9.73 -17.21 1.30
N GLY A 242 -9.31 -15.98 1.00
CA GLY A 242 -8.33 -15.71 -0.04
C GLY A 242 -6.92 -16.24 0.30
N PRO A 243 -6.12 -16.61 -0.71
CA PRO A 243 -4.71 -16.96 -0.53
C PRO A 243 -3.85 -15.70 -0.33
N LEU A 244 -2.72 -15.83 0.37
CA LEU A 244 -1.75 -14.75 0.56
C LEU A 244 -1.15 -14.23 -0.75
N SER A 245 -0.92 -15.10 -1.74
CA SER A 245 -0.53 -14.66 -3.08
C SER A 245 -0.95 -15.64 -4.17
N TRP A 246 -1.23 -15.08 -5.34
CA TRP A 246 -1.69 -15.78 -6.51
C TRP A 246 -1.08 -15.20 -7.79
N THR A 247 -1.11 -16.00 -8.84
CA THR A 247 -0.63 -15.62 -10.15
C THR A 247 -1.63 -16.06 -11.21
N TRP A 248 -1.46 -15.54 -12.43
CA TRP A 248 -2.32 -15.86 -13.55
C TRP A 248 -1.57 -15.88 -14.87
N TYR A 249 -2.14 -16.53 -15.88
CA TYR A 249 -1.55 -16.56 -17.21
C TYR A 249 -1.79 -15.24 -17.94
N ASN A 250 -0.75 -14.80 -18.67
CA ASN A 250 -0.83 -13.58 -19.45
C ASN A 250 -1.82 -13.66 -20.61
N ARG A 251 -2.07 -12.53 -21.29
CA ARG A 251 -3.01 -12.51 -22.44
C ARG A 251 -2.71 -13.55 -23.52
N SER A 252 -1.44 -13.93 -23.69
CA SER A 252 -0.97 -14.98 -24.62
C SER A 252 -1.02 -16.40 -24.03
N ASN A 253 -1.66 -16.57 -22.88
CA ASN A 253 -1.78 -17.80 -22.11
C ASN A 253 -0.42 -18.37 -21.62
N GLN A 254 0.52 -17.49 -21.25
CA GLN A 254 1.86 -17.90 -20.79
C GLN A 254 2.03 -17.59 -19.29
N ALA A 255 2.72 -18.49 -18.59
CA ALA A 255 3.14 -18.28 -17.22
C ALA A 255 4.32 -17.30 -17.16
N TYR A 256 4.41 -16.49 -16.12
CA TYR A 256 5.61 -15.70 -15.84
C TYR A 256 6.77 -16.61 -15.40
N ASP A 257 6.56 -17.37 -14.32
CA ASP A 257 7.46 -18.46 -13.93
C ASP A 257 7.09 -19.74 -14.72
N PRO A 258 8.00 -20.31 -15.53
CA PRO A 258 7.76 -21.55 -16.25
C PRO A 258 7.40 -22.74 -15.34
N SER A 259 7.81 -22.73 -14.06
CA SER A 259 7.46 -23.79 -13.10
C SER A 259 5.96 -23.83 -12.79
N ASN A 260 5.26 -22.72 -13.03
CA ASN A 260 3.81 -22.59 -12.87
C ASN A 260 3.01 -23.04 -14.12
N ASP A 261 3.68 -23.56 -15.16
CA ASP A 261 3.04 -24.13 -16.33
C ASP A 261 2.83 -25.66 -16.17
N ASN A 262 1.87 -26.02 -15.33
CA ASN A 262 1.50 -27.43 -15.06
C ASN A 262 -0.01 -27.66 -15.18
N ASP A 263 -0.41 -28.93 -15.32
CA ASP A 263 -1.80 -29.32 -15.60
C ASP A 263 -2.81 -28.83 -14.56
N ASP A 264 -2.42 -28.73 -13.28
CA ASP A 264 -3.36 -28.34 -12.21
C ASP A 264 -3.58 -26.82 -12.20
N TYR A 265 -2.52 -26.03 -12.28
CA TYR A 265 -2.62 -24.58 -12.44
C TYR A 265 -3.28 -24.17 -13.77
N ARG A 266 -3.10 -24.97 -14.83
CA ARG A 266 -3.82 -24.76 -16.10
C ARG A 266 -5.33 -24.94 -15.96
N LYS A 267 -5.78 -25.90 -15.16
CA LYS A 267 -7.21 -26.09 -14.87
C LYS A 267 -7.74 -24.95 -14.02
N GLU A 268 -7.07 -24.61 -12.92
CA GLU A 268 -7.46 -23.51 -12.04
C GLU A 268 -7.50 -22.17 -12.79
N GLY A 269 -6.46 -21.86 -13.57
CA GLY A 269 -6.39 -20.64 -14.37
C GLY A 269 -7.45 -20.57 -15.48
N ALA A 270 -7.93 -21.70 -16.00
CA ALA A 270 -9.02 -21.74 -16.99
C ALA A 270 -10.42 -21.69 -16.36
N GLU A 271 -10.55 -22.11 -15.10
CA GLU A 271 -11.83 -22.12 -14.37
C GLU A 271 -12.06 -20.79 -13.63
N PHE A 272 -11.02 -20.28 -12.97
CA PHE A 272 -11.09 -19.14 -12.05
C PHE A 272 -10.31 -17.92 -12.53
N GLY A 273 -9.50 -18.03 -13.59
CA GLY A 273 -8.63 -16.96 -14.06
C GLY A 273 -7.34 -16.76 -13.27
N TYR A 274 -7.12 -17.52 -12.20
CA TYR A 274 -5.91 -17.45 -11.37
C TYR A 274 -5.60 -18.82 -10.76
N PHE A 275 -4.44 -18.94 -10.13
CA PHE A 275 -4.10 -20.06 -9.26
C PHE A 275 -3.23 -19.58 -8.09
N SER A 276 -3.38 -20.25 -6.94
CA SER A 276 -2.70 -19.87 -5.70
C SER A 276 -1.28 -20.43 -5.68
N ILE A 277 -0.30 -19.56 -5.44
CA ILE A 277 1.10 -19.96 -5.19
C ILE A 277 1.46 -19.93 -3.70
N ASN A 278 0.62 -19.26 -2.89
CA ASN A 278 0.75 -19.24 -1.44
C ASN A 278 -0.62 -19.19 -0.77
N GLY A 279 -1.12 -20.35 -0.34
CA GLY A 279 -2.45 -20.51 0.24
C GLY A 279 -2.57 -20.16 1.74
N TYR A 280 -1.58 -19.49 2.33
CA TYR A 280 -1.71 -19.04 3.72
C TYR A 280 -2.79 -17.96 3.85
N TYR A 281 -3.51 -17.98 4.96
CA TYR A 281 -4.43 -16.91 5.36
C TYR A 281 -4.04 -16.42 6.75
N THR A 282 -3.87 -15.11 6.89
CA THR A 282 -3.29 -14.46 8.07
C THR A 282 -4.25 -13.44 8.70
N SER A 283 -5.55 -13.54 8.37
CA SER A 283 -6.61 -12.64 8.88
C SER A 283 -6.40 -11.17 8.52
N PHE A 284 -5.82 -10.91 7.35
CA PHE A 284 -5.70 -9.56 6.85
C PHE A 284 -7.07 -9.03 6.37
N LEU A 285 -7.19 -7.70 6.30
CA LEU A 285 -8.48 -7.00 6.21
C LEU A 285 -8.68 -6.28 4.87
N GLU A 286 -7.71 -6.35 3.96
CA GLU A 286 -7.59 -5.47 2.80
C GLU A 286 -8.74 -5.68 1.81
N THR A 287 -9.13 -6.93 1.57
CA THR A 287 -10.32 -7.26 0.77
C THR A 287 -11.60 -6.67 1.40
N ILE A 288 -11.77 -6.83 2.72
CA ILE A 288 -12.94 -6.31 3.45
C ILE A 288 -12.94 -4.77 3.49
N GLU A 289 -11.77 -4.14 3.66
CA GLU A 289 -11.59 -2.69 3.60
C GLU A 289 -12.07 -2.15 2.25
N SER A 290 -11.61 -2.75 1.16
CA SER A 290 -11.99 -2.39 -0.21
C SER A 290 -13.49 -2.54 -0.46
N ILE A 291 -14.11 -3.62 0.02
CA ILE A 291 -15.58 -3.82 -0.03
C ILE A 291 -16.30 -2.74 0.79
N PHE A 292 -15.75 -2.37 1.96
CA PHE A 292 -16.30 -1.30 2.79
C PHE A 292 -16.30 0.03 2.04
N TYR A 293 -15.18 0.45 1.43
CA TYR A 293 -15.14 1.67 0.61
C TYR A 293 -16.16 1.63 -0.53
N SER A 294 -16.25 0.49 -1.23
CA SER A 294 -17.22 0.27 -2.30
C SER A 294 -18.67 0.45 -1.83
N CYS A 295 -19.03 -0.11 -0.68
CA CYS A 295 -20.33 0.08 -0.06
C CYS A 295 -20.58 1.56 0.30
N ARG A 296 -19.61 2.21 0.95
CA ARG A 296 -19.75 3.60 1.42
C ARG A 296 -19.85 4.63 0.30
N ILE A 297 -19.12 4.44 -0.79
CA ILE A 297 -19.03 5.40 -1.89
C ILE A 297 -20.17 5.18 -2.91
N THR A 298 -20.52 3.92 -3.21
CA THR A 298 -21.55 3.64 -4.23
C THR A 298 -22.96 3.50 -3.65
N GLY A 299 -23.10 3.15 -2.35
CA GLY A 299 -24.38 2.79 -1.75
C GLY A 299 -25.01 1.50 -2.30
N GLY A 300 -24.27 0.72 -3.10
CA GLY A 300 -24.77 -0.51 -3.72
C GLY A 300 -24.96 -1.63 -2.69
N HIS A 301 -26.17 -2.20 -2.62
CA HIS A 301 -26.46 -3.31 -1.70
C HIS A 301 -25.65 -4.58 -2.02
N ARG A 302 -25.21 -4.78 -3.27
CA ARG A 302 -24.40 -5.96 -3.67
C ARG A 302 -23.16 -6.15 -2.81
N TRP A 303 -22.53 -5.06 -2.37
CA TRP A 303 -21.33 -5.10 -1.53
C TRP A 303 -21.59 -5.63 -0.12
N LEU A 304 -22.83 -5.55 0.36
CA LEU A 304 -23.24 -6.12 1.65
C LEU A 304 -23.51 -7.62 1.56
N GLU A 305 -23.67 -8.14 0.35
CA GLU A 305 -23.89 -9.57 0.09
C GLU A 305 -22.58 -10.33 -0.10
N TYR A 306 -21.47 -9.62 -0.26
CA TYR A 306 -20.12 -10.19 -0.26
C TYR A 306 -19.82 -10.62 1.17
N ASN A 307 -20.08 -11.90 1.46
CA ASN A 307 -19.81 -12.55 2.74
C ASN A 307 -18.37 -13.02 2.83
#